data_AF-A0A7R8WCZ2-F1
#
_entry.id   AF-A0A7R8WCZ2-F1
#
_cell.length_a   1.000
_cell.length_b   1.000
_cell.length_c   1.000
_cell.angle_alpha   90.00
_cell.angle_beta   90.00
_cell.angle_gamma   90.00
#
_symmetry.space_group_name_H-M   'P 1'
#
loop_
_entity.id
_entity.type
_entity.pdbx_description
1 polymer ?
#
loop_
_entity_poly.entity_id
_entity_poly.type
_entity_poly.pdbx_seq_one_letter_code
_entity_poly.pdbx_strand_id
1 'polypeptide(L)'
;MKIELCAFSGYKIYPGHGKRMVKADGKVFQFLNAKCEASHMLKRNPREVTWTVLYRRKHKKGIEEETTKKRTKRTVKYQRAIMGASLADIMAKRNQKPEVRKAQREQAIRATKRSFDEVDEMKDSTTSYFASDLACSWLLPPPAKQPLMSTFEGLDLSKLRLEDAPVVGMREMLNRFLLAQKNMNWVNPSD
;
A
#
# COMPACT_ATOMS: atom_id res chain seq x y z
N MET A 1 -7.54 -43.46 -33.18
CA MET A 1 -8.69 -43.89 -32.34
C MET A 1 -8.53 -43.34 -30.93
N LYS A 2 -9.60 -42.82 -30.34
CA LYS A 2 -9.58 -42.21 -29.00
C LYS A 2 -9.84 -43.29 -27.94
N ILE A 3 -9.02 -43.32 -26.90
CA ILE A 3 -9.24 -44.17 -25.72
C ILE A 3 -10.16 -43.41 -24.77
N GLU A 4 -11.21 -44.07 -24.33
CA GLU A 4 -12.20 -43.49 -23.42
C GLU A 4 -12.01 -44.05 -22.02
N LEU A 5 -12.63 -43.43 -21.01
CA LEU A 5 -12.55 -43.90 -19.63
C LEU A 5 -13.92 -44.37 -19.18
N CYS A 6 -13.94 -45.51 -18.47
CA CYS A 6 -15.15 -46.02 -17.85
C CYS A 6 -15.60 -45.06 -16.74
N ALA A 7 -16.85 -44.63 -16.79
CA ALA A 7 -17.42 -43.69 -15.84
C ALA A 7 -17.51 -44.26 -14.41
N PHE A 8 -17.70 -45.58 -14.27
CA PHE A 8 -17.81 -46.23 -12.97
C PHE A 8 -16.44 -46.62 -12.40
N SER A 9 -15.67 -47.39 -13.18
CA SER A 9 -14.43 -48.00 -12.69
C SER A 9 -13.19 -47.14 -12.89
N GLY A 10 -13.19 -46.21 -13.85
CA GLY A 10 -12.04 -45.39 -14.22
C GLY A 10 -11.00 -46.10 -15.07
N TYR A 11 -11.26 -47.33 -15.53
CA TYR A 11 -10.38 -48.06 -16.45
C TYR A 11 -10.49 -47.54 -17.89
N LYS A 12 -9.41 -47.74 -18.66
CA LYS A 12 -9.36 -47.40 -20.09
C LYS A 12 -10.26 -48.33 -20.90
N ILE A 13 -11.06 -47.76 -21.79
CA ILE A 13 -11.91 -48.44 -22.77
C ILE A 13 -11.24 -48.29 -24.13
N TYR A 14 -10.83 -49.41 -24.70
CA TYR A 14 -10.31 -49.49 -26.06
C TYR A 14 -11.46 -49.55 -27.07
N PRO A 15 -11.23 -49.12 -28.32
CA PRO A 15 -12.24 -49.20 -29.38
C PRO A 15 -12.77 -50.63 -29.53
N GLY A 16 -14.08 -50.78 -29.73
CA GLY A 16 -14.73 -52.09 -29.84
C GLY A 16 -15.11 -52.75 -28.51
N HIS A 17 -14.85 -52.09 -27.37
CA HIS A 17 -15.20 -52.62 -26.05
C HIS A 17 -16.28 -51.80 -25.34
N GLY A 18 -17.02 -52.50 -24.50
CA GLY A 18 -17.97 -51.88 -23.59
C GLY A 18 -19.20 -51.33 -24.29
N LYS A 19 -19.86 -50.37 -23.63
CA LYS A 19 -21.07 -49.73 -24.15
C LYS A 19 -21.27 -48.33 -23.62
N ARG A 20 -22.04 -47.56 -24.39
CA ARG A 20 -22.40 -46.18 -24.08
C ARG A 20 -23.86 -46.10 -23.68
N MET A 21 -24.12 -45.60 -22.48
CA MET A 21 -25.46 -45.35 -21.96
C MET A 21 -25.71 -43.85 -21.96
N VAL A 22 -26.80 -43.40 -22.58
CA VAL A 22 -27.23 -42.01 -22.56
C VAL A 22 -28.43 -41.91 -21.63
N LYS A 23 -28.36 -41.04 -20.63
CA LYS A 23 -29.48 -40.76 -19.72
C LYS A 23 -30.42 -39.73 -20.35
N ALA A 24 -31.68 -39.69 -19.93
CA ALA A 24 -32.66 -38.67 -20.34
C ALA A 24 -32.13 -37.23 -20.15
N ASP A 25 -31.33 -36.98 -19.12
CA ASP A 25 -30.68 -35.68 -18.85
C ASP A 25 -29.61 -35.29 -19.89
N GLY A 26 -29.38 -36.10 -20.95
CA GLY A 26 -28.31 -35.92 -21.93
C GLY A 26 -26.91 -36.35 -21.45
N LYS A 27 -26.79 -36.82 -20.21
CA LYS A 27 -25.51 -37.31 -19.66
C LYS A 27 -25.13 -38.64 -20.29
N VAL A 28 -23.93 -38.69 -20.86
CA VAL A 28 -23.37 -39.87 -21.51
C VAL A 28 -22.40 -40.57 -20.55
N PHE A 29 -22.65 -41.85 -20.30
CA PHE A 29 -21.78 -42.71 -19.50
C PHE A 29 -21.20 -43.81 -20.38
N GLN A 30 -19.91 -44.09 -20.20
CA GLN A 30 -19.23 -45.15 -20.93
C GLN A 30 -18.83 -46.23 -19.94
N PHE A 31 -19.17 -47.48 -20.23
CA PHE A 31 -18.91 -48.61 -19.36
C PHE A 31 -18.00 -49.61 -20.06
N LEU A 32 -17.00 -50.11 -19.34
CA LEU A 32 -16.09 -51.12 -19.87
C LEU A 32 -16.77 -52.47 -20.06
N ASN A 33 -17.51 -52.95 -19.04
CA ASN A 33 -18.14 -54.28 -18.99
C ASN A 33 -19.55 -54.19 -18.36
N ALA A 34 -20.36 -55.23 -18.54
CA ALA A 34 -21.69 -55.36 -17.91
C ALA A 34 -21.65 -55.21 -16.37
N LYS A 35 -20.56 -55.67 -15.71
CA LYS A 35 -20.36 -55.47 -14.25
C LYS A 35 -20.41 -53.99 -13.84
N CYS A 36 -19.79 -53.12 -14.64
CA CYS A 36 -19.72 -51.68 -14.36
C CYS A 36 -21.09 -51.02 -14.54
N GLU A 37 -21.79 -51.42 -15.60
CA GLU A 37 -23.13 -50.93 -15.88
C GLU A 37 -24.14 -51.40 -14.84
N ALA A 38 -24.19 -52.70 -14.52
CA ALA A 38 -25.09 -53.23 -13.50
C ALA A 38 -24.89 -52.53 -12.16
N SER A 39 -23.64 -52.29 -11.75
CA SER A 39 -23.35 -51.56 -10.51
C SER A 39 -23.82 -50.09 -10.57
N HIS A 40 -23.73 -49.45 -11.74
CA HIS A 40 -24.25 -48.10 -11.96
C HIS A 40 -25.79 -48.07 -11.94
N MET A 41 -26.44 -49.08 -12.51
CA MET A 41 -27.90 -49.21 -12.50
C MET A 41 -28.45 -49.45 -11.09
N LEU A 42 -27.73 -50.25 -10.30
CA LEU A 42 -27.97 -50.44 -8.88
C LEU A 42 -27.62 -49.21 -8.02
N LYS A 43 -27.21 -48.10 -8.66
CA LYS A 43 -26.85 -46.83 -8.00
C LYS A 43 -25.78 -46.98 -6.92
N ARG A 44 -24.89 -47.97 -7.05
CA ARG A 44 -23.76 -48.14 -6.12
C ARG A 44 -22.80 -46.98 -6.27
N ASN A 45 -22.26 -46.50 -5.16
CA ASN A 45 -21.26 -45.44 -5.19
C ASN A 45 -19.89 -46.03 -5.56
N PRO A 46 -19.25 -45.64 -6.68
CA PRO A 46 -17.94 -46.18 -7.05
C PRO A 46 -16.85 -45.86 -6.01
N ARG A 47 -17.04 -44.87 -5.14
CA ARG A 47 -16.12 -44.51 -4.05
C ARG A 47 -16.11 -45.50 -2.89
N GLU A 48 -17.09 -46.37 -2.81
CA GLU A 48 -17.20 -47.44 -1.79
C GLU A 48 -16.81 -48.81 -2.37
N VAL A 49 -16.87 -48.96 -3.69
CA VAL A 49 -16.53 -50.20 -4.38
C VAL A 49 -15.01 -50.35 -4.53
N THR A 50 -14.44 -51.32 -3.82
CA THR A 50 -12.99 -51.49 -3.57
C THR A 50 -12.12 -51.60 -4.82
N TRP A 51 -12.62 -52.21 -5.90
CA TRP A 51 -11.86 -52.48 -7.12
C TRP A 51 -11.82 -51.30 -8.11
N THR A 52 -12.52 -50.19 -7.83
CA THR A 52 -12.51 -49.04 -8.74
C THR A 52 -11.29 -48.15 -8.52
N VAL A 53 -10.90 -47.41 -9.56
CA VAL A 53 -9.84 -46.40 -9.47
C VAL A 53 -10.23 -45.27 -8.51
N LEU A 54 -11.51 -44.90 -8.46
CA LEU A 54 -12.01 -43.84 -7.59
C LEU A 54 -11.90 -44.20 -6.10
N TYR A 55 -12.24 -45.44 -5.74
CA TYR A 55 -12.03 -45.95 -4.38
C TYR A 55 -10.55 -45.91 -4.01
N ARG A 56 -9.67 -46.39 -4.89
CA ARG A 56 -8.23 -46.41 -4.65
C ARG A 56 -7.67 -45.00 -4.45
N ARG A 57 -8.12 -44.01 -5.21
CA ARG A 57 -7.75 -42.58 -5.02
C ARG A 57 -8.21 -42.03 -3.67
N LYS A 58 -9.47 -42.30 -3.26
CA LYS A 58 -10.01 -41.86 -1.96
C LYS A 58 -9.20 -42.43 -0.79
N HIS A 59 -8.80 -43.70 -0.89
CA HIS A 59 -8.04 -44.41 0.14
C HIS A 59 -6.53 -44.39 -0.10
N LYS A 60 -6.05 -43.54 -1.03
CA LYS A 60 -4.64 -43.38 -1.39
C LYS A 60 -3.89 -44.69 -1.69
N LYS A 61 -4.58 -45.71 -2.19
CA LYS A 61 -3.97 -47.00 -2.54
C LYS A 61 -3.19 -46.87 -3.84
N GLY A 62 -1.87 -47.08 -3.79
CA GLY A 62 -1.00 -47.09 -4.97
C GLY A 62 -0.68 -45.71 -5.55
N ILE A 63 -0.87 -44.64 -4.77
CA ILE A 63 -0.27 -43.33 -5.05
C ILE A 63 0.96 -43.25 -4.15
N GLU A 64 2.15 -43.10 -4.74
CA GLU A 64 3.32 -42.64 -4.00
C GLU A 64 3.03 -41.20 -3.58
N GLU A 65 2.90 -40.96 -2.26
CA GLU A 65 2.61 -39.64 -1.68
C GLU A 65 3.72 -38.60 -1.97
N GLU A 66 4.82 -39.05 -2.59
CA GLU A 66 5.91 -38.24 -3.16
C GLU A 66 5.56 -37.49 -4.45
N THR A 67 4.30 -37.54 -4.91
CA THR A 67 3.81 -36.69 -6.01
C THR A 67 3.69 -35.23 -5.57
N THR A 68 4.84 -34.66 -5.23
CA THR A 68 5.20 -33.25 -5.19
C THR A 68 4.15 -32.35 -4.56
N LYS A 69 4.35 -32.00 -3.29
CA LYS A 69 3.83 -30.73 -2.76
C LYS A 69 4.16 -29.67 -3.80
N LYS A 70 3.14 -29.11 -4.47
CA LYS A 70 3.33 -28.09 -5.50
C LYS A 70 4.02 -26.91 -4.82
N ARG A 71 5.36 -26.88 -4.88
CA ARG A 71 6.17 -25.83 -4.29
C ARG A 71 5.84 -24.56 -5.06
N THR A 72 5.11 -23.66 -4.44
CA THR A 72 4.82 -22.34 -5.00
C THR A 72 6.16 -21.63 -5.21
N LYS A 73 6.52 -21.39 -6.47
CA LYS A 73 7.70 -20.58 -6.79
C LYS A 73 7.41 -19.13 -6.41
N ARG A 74 8.04 -18.63 -5.33
CA ARG A 74 8.04 -17.19 -5.03
C ARG A 74 9.16 -16.54 -5.85
N THR A 75 8.81 -15.83 -6.91
CA THR A 75 9.76 -15.05 -7.70
C THR A 75 9.71 -13.60 -7.24
N VAL A 76 10.83 -13.09 -6.72
CA VAL A 76 10.99 -11.66 -6.40
C VAL A 76 11.90 -11.06 -7.47
N LYS A 77 11.45 -10.00 -8.16
CA LYS A 77 12.19 -9.34 -9.23
C LYS A 77 12.33 -7.85 -8.93
N TYR A 78 13.56 -7.36 -8.83
CA TYR A 78 13.99 -5.95 -8.95
C TYR A 78 15.46 -6.01 -9.42
N GLN A 79 16.07 -5.10 -10.20
CA GLN A 79 15.91 -3.66 -10.36
C GLN A 79 15.96 -3.26 -11.85
N ARG A 80 15.31 -2.15 -12.20
CA ARG A 80 15.29 -1.55 -13.55
C ARG A 80 15.94 -0.17 -13.47
N ALA A 81 16.62 0.25 -14.53
CA ALA A 81 17.03 1.65 -14.67
C ALA A 81 15.81 2.56 -14.88
N ILE A 82 15.93 3.82 -14.50
CA ILE A 82 14.89 4.85 -14.67
C ILE A 82 15.44 5.90 -15.64
N MET A 83 14.61 6.48 -16.51
CA MET A 83 15.07 7.58 -17.38
C MET A 83 15.60 8.73 -16.51
N GLY A 84 16.82 9.20 -16.81
CA GLY A 84 17.51 10.25 -16.04
C GLY A 84 18.43 9.76 -14.91
N ALA A 85 18.48 8.46 -14.60
CA ALA A 85 19.47 7.89 -13.70
C ALA A 85 19.84 6.46 -14.12
N SER A 86 21.12 6.24 -14.45
CA SER A 86 21.57 4.90 -14.81
C SER A 86 21.50 3.96 -13.62
N LEU A 87 21.43 2.64 -13.87
CA LEU A 87 21.43 1.64 -12.81
C LEU A 87 22.67 1.76 -11.90
N ALA A 88 23.82 2.13 -12.50
CA ALA A 88 25.08 2.32 -11.78
C ALA A 88 25.01 3.51 -10.81
N ASP A 89 24.41 4.62 -11.22
CA ASP A 89 24.29 5.81 -10.36
C ASP A 89 23.37 5.55 -9.15
N ILE A 90 22.28 4.80 -9.38
CA ILE A 90 21.35 4.40 -8.32
C ILE A 90 22.04 3.47 -7.32
N MET A 91 22.84 2.52 -7.80
CA MET A 91 23.62 1.62 -6.94
C MET A 91 24.70 2.38 -6.17
N ALA A 92 25.41 3.30 -6.82
CA ALA A 92 26.44 4.12 -6.19
C ALA A 92 25.86 4.95 -5.03
N LYS A 93 24.72 5.63 -5.23
CA LYS A 93 24.04 6.39 -4.16
C LYS A 93 23.48 5.49 -3.06
N ARG A 94 22.92 4.33 -3.42
CA ARG A 94 22.38 3.36 -2.45
C ARG A 94 23.45 2.67 -1.60
N ASN A 95 24.65 2.51 -2.13
CA ASN A 95 25.75 1.83 -1.43
C ASN A 95 26.66 2.79 -0.64
N GLN A 96 26.36 4.09 -0.61
CA GLN A 96 27.08 5.04 0.25
C GLN A 96 26.96 4.65 1.72
N LYS A 97 28.10 4.63 2.41
CA LYS A 97 28.19 4.35 3.84
C LYS A 97 27.33 5.34 4.65
N PRO A 98 26.74 4.90 5.77
CA PRO A 98 25.88 5.76 6.58
C PRO A 98 26.59 7.01 7.12
N GLU A 99 27.90 6.97 7.31
CA GLU A 99 28.73 8.11 7.73
C GLU A 99 28.71 9.25 6.69
N VAL A 100 28.87 8.91 5.40
CA VAL A 100 28.83 9.89 4.31
C VAL A 100 27.45 10.53 4.21
N ARG A 101 26.39 9.74 4.42
CA ARG A 101 25.01 10.25 4.43
C ARG A 101 24.75 11.18 5.60
N LYS A 102 25.26 10.85 6.79
CA LYS A 102 25.13 11.69 7.98
C LYS A 102 25.88 13.01 7.80
N ALA A 103 27.10 12.97 7.28
CA ALA A 103 27.89 14.17 7.00
C ALA A 103 27.18 15.11 6.00
N GLN A 104 26.65 14.58 4.89
CA GLN A 104 25.88 15.36 3.92
C GLN A 104 24.60 15.93 4.53
N ARG A 105 23.91 15.15 5.37
CA ARG A 105 22.71 15.61 6.09
C ARG A 105 23.05 16.75 7.06
N GLU A 106 24.11 16.62 7.83
CA GLU A 106 24.54 17.65 8.78
C GLU A 106 25.00 18.93 8.07
N GLN A 107 25.71 18.81 6.95
CA GLN A 107 26.07 19.94 6.11
C GLN A 107 24.84 20.66 5.56
N ALA A 108 23.84 19.91 5.07
CA ALA A 108 22.57 20.47 4.62
C ALA A 108 21.82 21.17 5.77
N ILE A 109 21.71 20.54 6.94
CA ILE A 109 21.05 21.15 8.12
C ILE A 109 21.76 22.44 8.53
N ARG A 110 23.10 22.45 8.54
CA ARG A 110 23.88 23.66 8.88
C ARG A 110 23.66 24.77 7.86
N ALA A 111 23.62 24.44 6.56
CA ALA A 111 23.32 25.40 5.51
C ALA A 111 21.91 25.96 5.64
N THR A 112 20.91 25.12 5.90
CA THR A 112 19.51 25.55 6.13
C THR A 112 19.37 26.43 7.36
N LYS A 113 20.09 26.11 8.45
CA LYS A 113 20.09 26.96 9.65
C LYS A 113 20.68 28.33 9.36
N ARG A 114 21.84 28.41 8.68
CA ARG A 114 22.45 29.68 8.28
C ARG A 114 21.55 30.51 7.38
N SER A 115 20.85 29.90 6.43
CA SER A 115 19.88 30.63 5.59
C SER A 115 18.68 31.14 6.39
N PHE A 116 18.30 30.45 7.47
CA PHE A 116 17.25 30.91 8.37
C PHE A 116 17.73 32.07 9.23
N ASP A 117 18.94 31.97 9.78
CA ASP A 117 19.59 33.03 10.56
C ASP A 117 19.77 34.30 9.70
N GLU A 118 20.19 34.19 8.43
CA GLU A 118 20.30 35.31 7.49
C GLU A 118 18.94 35.97 7.21
N VAL A 119 17.89 35.17 7.06
CA VAL A 119 16.52 35.68 6.89
C VAL A 119 16.04 36.39 8.16
N ASP A 120 16.40 35.90 9.34
CA ASP A 120 16.06 36.55 10.61
C ASP A 120 16.87 37.85 10.81
N GLU A 121 18.15 37.88 10.44
CA GLU A 121 18.95 39.11 10.42
C GLU A 121 18.40 40.14 9.40
N MET A 122 17.88 39.69 8.26
CA MET A 122 17.16 40.56 7.31
C MET A 122 15.85 41.09 7.89
N LYS A 123 15.13 40.32 8.71
CA LYS A 123 13.92 40.79 9.42
C LYS A 123 14.26 41.77 10.53
N ASP A 124 15.34 41.57 11.26
CA ASP A 124 15.76 42.47 12.36
C ASP A 124 16.29 43.80 11.81
N SER A 125 17.07 43.76 10.71
CA SER A 125 17.51 44.97 10.01
C SER A 125 16.35 45.74 9.38
N THR A 126 15.35 45.07 8.80
CA THR A 126 14.14 45.74 8.30
C THR A 126 13.24 46.27 9.42
N THR A 127 13.17 45.58 10.56
CA THR A 127 12.42 46.04 11.76
C THR A 127 13.07 47.25 12.40
N SER A 128 14.40 47.27 12.50
CA SER A 128 15.15 48.42 13.01
C SER A 128 15.06 49.65 12.08
N TYR A 129 15.06 49.45 10.76
CA TYR A 129 14.84 50.53 9.79
C TYR A 129 13.43 51.13 9.89
N PHE A 130 12.40 50.29 10.08
CA PHE A 130 11.02 50.74 10.33
C PHE A 130 10.84 51.40 11.71
N ALA A 131 11.63 51.01 12.72
CA ALA A 131 11.62 51.64 14.05
C ALA A 131 12.27 53.04 14.03
N SER A 132 13.32 53.24 13.23
CA SER A 132 13.91 54.58 13.01
C SER A 132 13.00 55.51 12.22
N ASP A 133 12.20 54.99 11.27
CA ASP A 133 11.23 55.79 10.52
C ASP A 133 9.98 56.18 11.34
N LEU A 134 9.53 55.32 12.27
CA LEU A 134 8.44 55.68 13.20
C LEU A 134 8.86 56.73 14.25
N ALA A 135 10.15 56.81 14.60
CA ALA A 135 10.69 57.82 15.52
C ALA A 135 10.85 59.21 14.87
N CYS A 136 10.93 59.30 13.55
CA CYS A 136 11.07 60.59 12.84
C CYS A 136 9.73 61.18 12.37
N SER A 137 8.62 60.43 12.40
CA SER A 137 7.30 60.91 11.93
C SER A 137 6.49 61.73 12.94
N TRP A 138 6.96 61.91 14.18
CA TRP A 138 6.26 62.75 15.20
C TRP A 138 6.63 64.24 15.17
N LEU A 139 7.42 64.71 14.19
CA LEU A 139 7.86 66.12 14.12
C LEU A 139 7.61 66.83 12.77
N LEU A 140 6.55 66.51 12.02
CA LEU A 140 6.09 67.35 10.91
C LEU A 140 4.55 67.51 10.90
N PRO A 141 4.01 68.74 10.74
CA PRO A 141 2.57 69.00 10.72
C PRO A 141 1.87 68.40 9.47
N PRO A 142 0.55 68.15 9.54
CA PRO A 142 -0.18 67.40 8.52
C PRO A 142 -0.43 68.26 7.26
N PRO A 143 -0.09 67.79 6.05
CA PRO A 143 -0.67 68.33 4.83
C PRO A 143 -2.06 67.74 4.56
N ALA A 144 -2.95 68.60 4.06
CA ALA A 144 -4.38 68.36 3.88
C ALA A 144 -4.73 67.35 2.76
N LYS A 145 -5.70 66.47 3.08
CA LYS A 145 -6.79 65.85 2.28
C LYS A 145 -6.60 65.47 0.77
N GLN A 146 -6.65 64.13 0.54
CA GLN A 146 -7.42 63.32 -0.46
C GLN A 146 -7.10 63.43 -1.98
N PRO A 147 -7.47 62.46 -2.89
CA PRO A 147 -8.22 61.20 -2.72
C PRO A 147 -7.63 59.91 -3.40
N LEU A 148 -8.22 58.77 -3.03
CA LEU A 148 -8.52 57.51 -3.77
C LEU A 148 -7.97 57.31 -5.21
N MET A 149 -7.35 56.15 -5.49
CA MET A 149 -7.73 55.12 -6.52
C MET A 149 -6.53 54.22 -6.93
N SER A 150 -6.76 52.89 -6.91
CA SER A 150 -6.25 51.84 -7.84
C SER A 150 -4.76 51.82 -8.25
N THR A 151 -4.00 50.72 -8.19
CA THR A 151 -4.34 49.40 -8.73
C THR A 151 -3.60 48.25 -8.04
N PHE A 152 -4.33 47.15 -7.98
CA PHE A 152 -3.92 45.76 -7.81
C PHE A 152 -3.00 45.30 -8.97
N GLU A 153 -2.35 44.13 -8.81
CA GLU A 153 -1.55 43.33 -9.79
C GLU A 153 -0.01 43.50 -9.69
N GLY A 154 0.80 42.47 -9.42
CA GLY A 154 0.53 41.05 -9.24
C GLY A 154 1.76 40.30 -8.72
N LEU A 155 1.53 39.38 -7.79
CA LEU A 155 2.39 38.24 -7.53
C LEU A 155 1.55 36.99 -7.72
N ASP A 156 1.98 36.21 -8.70
CA ASP A 156 1.28 35.06 -9.28
C ASP A 156 1.22 33.90 -8.26
N LEU A 157 -0.01 33.59 -7.83
CA LEU A 157 -0.42 32.56 -6.87
C LEU A 157 -0.27 31.12 -7.39
N SER A 158 0.59 30.86 -8.37
CA SER A 158 0.65 29.57 -9.08
C SER A 158 1.79 28.62 -8.67
N LYS A 159 2.62 28.94 -7.66
CA LYS A 159 3.78 28.09 -7.28
C LYS A 159 3.92 27.66 -5.81
N LEU A 160 3.02 28.03 -4.90
CA LEU A 160 2.97 27.45 -3.55
C LEU A 160 1.82 26.44 -3.47
N ARG A 161 2.16 25.20 -3.79
CA ARG A 161 1.28 24.05 -3.56
C ARG A 161 1.25 23.78 -2.05
N LEU A 162 0.03 23.72 -1.50
CA LEU A 162 -0.30 23.20 -0.18
C LEU A 162 0.41 21.87 0.09
N GLU A 163 0.59 21.57 1.38
CA GLU A 163 1.27 20.41 1.99
C GLU A 163 2.75 20.67 2.29
N ASP A 164 3.00 21.36 3.42
CA ASP A 164 3.97 20.94 4.45
C ASP A 164 4.06 22.04 5.53
N ALA A 165 3.10 22.05 6.47
CA ALA A 165 3.17 22.83 7.71
C ALA A 165 2.93 21.88 8.91
N PRO A 166 3.76 21.91 9.97
CA PRO A 166 3.63 21.00 11.11
C PRO A 166 2.55 21.47 12.10
N VAL A 167 1.31 21.05 11.87
CA VAL A 167 0.16 21.26 12.78
C VAL A 167 0.14 20.14 13.84
N VAL A 168 1.05 20.16 14.82
CA VAL A 168 0.95 19.24 15.99
C VAL A 168 1.26 19.92 17.34
N GLY A 169 1.99 21.05 17.38
CA GLY A 169 2.46 21.62 18.65
C GLY A 169 1.45 22.44 19.47
N MET A 170 0.52 23.17 18.85
CA MET A 170 -0.32 24.14 19.59
C MET A 170 -1.53 23.51 20.29
N ARG A 171 -2.03 22.38 19.77
CA ARG A 171 -3.26 21.75 20.30
C ARG A 171 -3.01 20.95 21.59
N GLU A 172 -1.80 20.42 21.77
CA GLU A 172 -1.39 19.77 23.01
C GLU A 172 -1.12 20.78 24.13
N MET A 173 -0.58 21.97 23.81
CA MET A 173 -0.35 23.03 24.79
C MET A 173 -1.69 23.60 25.33
N LEU A 174 -2.66 23.85 24.45
CA LEU A 174 -3.99 24.32 24.86
C LEU A 174 -4.76 23.28 25.69
N ASN A 175 -4.65 21.99 25.35
CA ASN A 175 -5.29 20.93 26.13
C ASN A 175 -4.66 20.75 27.53
N ARG A 176 -3.34 20.93 27.68
CA ARG A 176 -2.69 20.90 29.01
C ARG A 176 -3.07 22.10 29.88
N PHE A 177 -3.19 23.29 29.28
CA PHE A 177 -3.60 24.50 30.01
C PHE A 177 -5.06 24.42 30.49
N LEU A 178 -5.97 23.89 29.66
CA LEU A 178 -7.38 23.72 30.02
C LEU A 178 -7.61 22.59 31.05
N LEU A 179 -6.79 21.52 31.03
CA LEU A 179 -6.85 20.48 32.07
C LEU A 179 -6.39 21.00 33.43
N ALA A 180 -5.40 21.91 33.46
CA ALA A 180 -4.92 22.52 34.69
C ALA A 180 -5.97 23.45 35.32
N GLN A 181 -6.75 24.19 34.53
CA GLN A 181 -7.84 25.02 35.06
C GLN A 181 -9.03 24.22 35.61
N LYS A 182 -9.31 23.02 35.08
CA LYS A 182 -10.42 22.17 35.56
C LYS A 182 -10.15 21.48 36.90
N ASN A 183 -8.90 21.34 37.33
CA ASN A 183 -8.54 20.67 38.58
C ASN A 183 -8.38 21.63 39.79
N MET A 184 -8.74 22.91 39.65
CA MET A 184 -8.64 23.92 40.72
C MET A 184 -9.97 24.40 41.29
N ASN A 185 -11.09 23.73 41.00
CA ASN A 185 -12.38 23.99 41.67
C ASN A 185 -12.90 22.70 42.29
N TRP A 186 -12.90 22.63 43.63
CA TRP A 186 -13.84 21.94 44.53
C TRP A 186 -13.15 21.60 45.86
N VAL A 187 -13.13 22.56 46.80
CA VAL A 187 -13.53 22.36 48.21
C VAL A 187 -14.02 23.72 48.71
N ASN A 188 -15.35 23.93 48.75
CA ASN A 188 -15.92 25.02 49.54
C ASN A 188 -16.01 24.56 51.01
N PRO A 189 -15.62 25.39 51.99
CA PRO A 189 -15.72 25.08 53.42
C PRO A 189 -17.13 25.33 53.98
N SER A 190 -17.50 24.49 54.96
CA SER A 190 -18.46 24.71 56.07
C SER A 190 -19.94 24.96 55.75
N ASP A 191 -20.78 23.95 56.02
CA ASP A 191 -21.83 23.94 57.07
C ASP A 191 -22.09 22.50 57.52
#